data_AF-A0A735DA84-F1
#
_entry.id   AF-A0A735DA84-F1
#
_cell.length_a   1.000
_cell.length_b   1.000
_cell.length_c   1.000
_cell.angle_alpha   90.00
_cell.angle_beta   90.00
_cell.angle_gamma   90.00
#
_symmetry.space_group_name_H-M   'P 1'
#
loop_
_entity.id
_entity.type
_entity.pdbx_description
1 polymer ?
#
loop_
_entity_poly.entity_id
_entity_poly.type
_entity_poly.pdbx_seq_one_letter_code
_entity_poly.pdbx_strand_id
1 'polypeptide(L)'
;MKPVETITVTTTPAADIGGLQDFIYWRPDAAGTGVEPVYVMLSGLYGETNAKGKYSGRDYNSDKAGGPIQDLDWKTATIDREGVDKVKLHTGRFGESAENVVMIDRLEKILKGELQPTDTDKRFYTHEIRELERYRAVGVLDGVSPDDDGVTWNNTHTATLEDYKLSSDRSLLYTPEALKAGDE
;
A
#
# COMPACT_ATOMS: atom_id res chain seq x y z
N MET A 1 26.34 34.34 -15.04
CA MET A 1 25.30 33.86 -15.96
C MET A 1 24.61 32.67 -15.30
N LYS A 2 23.28 32.66 -15.19
CA LYS A 2 22.54 31.46 -14.77
C LYS A 2 22.43 30.51 -15.97
N PRO A 3 22.53 29.19 -15.81
CA PRO A 3 22.33 28.27 -16.93
C PRO A 3 20.88 28.39 -17.42
N VAL A 4 20.70 28.48 -18.73
CA VAL A 4 19.38 28.33 -19.35
C VAL A 4 19.11 26.83 -19.42
N GLU A 5 17.98 26.39 -18.86
CA GLU A 5 17.54 25.00 -18.98
C GLU A 5 17.31 24.67 -20.46
N THR A 6 18.00 23.63 -20.94
CA THR A 6 17.87 23.15 -22.30
C THR A 6 16.49 22.52 -22.47
N ILE A 7 15.64 23.14 -23.29
CA ILE A 7 14.31 22.59 -23.62
C ILE A 7 14.53 21.26 -24.35
N THR A 8 14.14 20.17 -23.71
CA THR A 8 14.17 18.83 -24.32
C THR A 8 12.80 18.61 -24.95
N VAL A 9 12.74 18.53 -26.28
CA VAL A 9 11.51 18.24 -27.02
C VAL A 9 11.45 16.74 -27.30
N THR A 10 10.49 16.06 -26.69
CA THR A 10 10.22 14.64 -26.96
C THR A 10 9.14 14.52 -28.03
N THR A 11 9.47 13.91 -29.17
CA THR A 11 8.51 13.62 -30.24
C THR A 11 7.80 12.29 -29.99
N THR A 12 6.46 12.28 -30.04
CA THR A 12 5.63 11.08 -29.86
C THR A 12 5.39 10.31 -31.17
N PRO A 13 5.14 8.98 -31.09
CA PRO A 13 5.05 8.20 -29.85
C PRO A 13 6.43 7.79 -29.36
N ALA A 14 6.77 8.21 -28.13
CA ALA A 14 7.86 7.61 -27.38
C ALA A 14 7.34 6.27 -26.84
N ALA A 15 8.18 5.24 -26.89
CA ALA A 15 7.84 3.93 -26.34
C ALA A 15 7.46 4.05 -24.85
N ASP A 16 6.39 3.35 -24.48
CA ASP A 16 5.84 3.09 -23.14
C ASP A 16 6.54 3.86 -22.00
N ILE A 17 6.04 5.07 -21.72
CA ILE A 17 6.40 5.80 -20.52
C ILE A 17 5.54 5.21 -19.39
N GLY A 18 5.96 4.03 -18.92
CA GLY A 18 5.19 3.21 -17.98
C GLY A 18 4.60 4.04 -16.83
N GLY A 19 3.27 4.03 -16.74
CA GLY A 19 2.52 4.70 -15.66
C GLY A 19 1.99 6.11 -16.00
N LEU A 20 2.36 6.71 -17.14
CA LEU A 20 1.72 7.96 -17.59
C LEU A 20 0.37 7.66 -18.24
N GLN A 21 -0.69 8.13 -17.58
CA GLN A 21 -2.03 8.20 -18.17
C GLN A 21 -2.29 9.66 -18.55
N ASP A 22 -1.84 10.04 -19.73
CA ASP A 22 -1.96 11.40 -20.23
C ASP A 22 -2.62 11.47 -21.60
N PHE A 23 -3.25 12.61 -21.88
CA PHE A 23 -3.83 12.88 -23.18
C PHE A 23 -3.90 14.38 -23.45
N ILE A 24 -4.01 14.72 -24.73
CA ILE A 24 -4.36 16.08 -25.17
C ILE A 24 -5.80 16.04 -25.67
N TYR A 25 -6.65 16.92 -25.16
CA TYR A 25 -7.97 17.17 -25.75
C TYR A 25 -8.11 18.62 -26.20
N TRP A 26 -8.99 18.87 -27.15
CA TRP A 26 -9.25 20.21 -27.68
C TRP A 26 -10.54 20.74 -27.08
N ARG A 27 -10.50 21.96 -26.54
CA ARG A 27 -11.70 22.68 -26.09
C ARG A 27 -11.86 23.99 -26.85
N PRO A 28 -13.07 24.56 -26.94
CA PRO A 28 -13.26 25.91 -27.48
C PRO A 28 -12.36 26.91 -26.76
N ASP A 29 -11.77 27.84 -27.53
CA ASP A 29 -11.01 28.95 -26.94
C ASP A 29 -11.94 29.92 -26.19
N ALA A 30 -11.35 30.81 -25.40
CA ALA A 30 -12.13 31.77 -24.61
C ALA A 30 -13.03 32.69 -25.47
N ALA A 31 -12.69 32.90 -26.74
CA ALA A 31 -13.47 33.70 -27.68
C ALA A 31 -14.62 32.90 -28.32
N GLY A 32 -14.63 31.56 -28.20
CA GLY A 32 -15.58 30.66 -28.85
C GLY A 32 -15.45 30.60 -30.38
N THR A 33 -14.36 31.14 -30.93
CA THR A 33 -14.12 31.24 -32.37
C THR A 33 -13.08 30.23 -32.88
N GLY A 34 -12.39 29.57 -31.96
CA GLY A 34 -11.37 28.57 -32.24
C GLY A 34 -11.33 27.47 -31.19
N VAL A 35 -10.24 26.73 -31.17
CA VAL A 35 -9.97 25.67 -30.18
C VAL A 35 -8.56 25.80 -29.63
N GLU A 36 -8.38 25.43 -28.36
CA GLU A 36 -7.09 25.34 -27.70
C GLU A 36 -6.84 23.91 -27.18
N PRO A 37 -5.59 23.40 -27.29
CA PRO A 37 -5.24 22.10 -26.75
C PRO A 37 -5.04 22.19 -25.23
N VAL A 38 -5.58 21.21 -24.50
CA VAL A 38 -5.38 21.03 -23.07
C VAL A 38 -4.66 19.72 -22.85
N TYR A 39 -3.47 19.79 -22.27
CA TYR A 39 -2.73 18.62 -21.81
C TYR A 39 -3.26 18.19 -20.43
N VAL A 40 -3.61 16.93 -20.29
CA VAL A 40 -4.17 16.33 -19.08
C VAL A 40 -3.27 15.19 -18.64
N MET A 41 -2.90 15.21 -17.36
CA MET A 41 -2.20 14.12 -16.67
C MET A 41 -3.13 13.56 -15.60
N LEU A 42 -3.44 12.27 -15.69
CA LEU A 42 -4.21 11.56 -14.68
C LEU A 42 -3.24 11.04 -13.61
N SER A 43 -3.54 11.26 -12.34
CA SER A 43 -2.85 10.60 -11.24
C SER A 43 -3.30 9.14 -11.12
N GLY A 44 -2.38 8.26 -10.69
CA GLY A 44 -2.74 6.90 -10.31
C GLY A 44 -3.72 6.88 -9.13
N LEU A 45 -4.33 5.71 -8.88
CA LEU A 45 -5.34 5.50 -7.83
C LEU A 45 -4.88 5.98 -6.43
N TYR A 46 -3.57 5.91 -6.16
CA TYR A 46 -2.94 6.25 -4.89
C TYR A 46 -1.96 7.42 -5.01
N GLY A 47 -2.27 8.38 -5.88
CA GLY A 47 -1.49 9.61 -6.03
C GLY A 47 -0.12 9.40 -6.69
N GLU A 48 0.83 10.26 -6.34
CA GLU A 48 2.19 10.26 -6.90
C GLU A 48 3.03 9.08 -6.38
N THR A 49 3.61 8.31 -7.31
CA THR A 49 4.48 7.17 -7.02
C THR A 49 5.86 7.37 -7.63
N ASN A 50 6.90 6.80 -7.03
CA ASN A 50 8.29 6.92 -7.49
C ASN A 50 9.06 5.59 -7.55
N ALA A 51 8.40 4.49 -7.16
CA ALA A 51 8.97 3.17 -7.14
C ALA A 51 7.90 2.11 -7.43
N LYS A 52 8.34 0.95 -7.93
CA LYS A 52 7.53 -0.25 -8.09
C LYS A 52 8.09 -1.35 -7.20
N GLY A 53 7.24 -1.96 -6.39
CA GLY A 53 7.61 -3.10 -5.54
C GLY A 53 8.07 -4.29 -6.39
N LYS A 54 9.19 -4.89 -6.02
CA LYS A 54 9.77 -6.03 -6.75
C LYS A 54 8.94 -7.29 -6.58
N TYR A 55 8.40 -7.52 -5.39
CA TYR A 55 7.64 -8.73 -5.06
C TYR A 55 6.13 -8.51 -5.23
N SER A 56 5.64 -7.36 -4.79
CA SER A 56 4.22 -6.99 -4.85
C SER A 56 3.78 -6.52 -6.24
N GLY A 57 4.68 -5.94 -7.04
CA GLY A 57 4.38 -5.31 -8.33
C GLY A 57 3.66 -3.96 -8.24
N ARG A 58 3.38 -3.48 -7.02
CA ARG A 58 2.58 -2.28 -6.76
C ARG A 58 3.42 -1.02 -6.95
N ASP A 59 2.84 0.00 -7.56
CA ASP A 59 3.43 1.34 -7.59
C ASP A 59 3.17 2.04 -6.25
N TYR A 60 4.21 2.67 -5.70
CA TYR A 60 4.16 3.35 -4.41
C TYR A 60 5.19 4.48 -4.33
N ASN A 61 5.09 5.32 -3.30
CA ASN A 61 6.05 6.34 -2.98
C ASN A 61 6.97 5.88 -1.84
N SER A 62 8.20 5.53 -2.20
CA SER A 62 9.20 5.01 -1.25
C SER A 62 9.64 6.04 -0.21
N ASP A 63 9.59 7.32 -0.52
CA ASP A 63 9.92 8.41 0.41
C ASP A 63 8.80 8.63 1.46
N LYS A 64 7.58 8.17 1.17
CA LYS A 64 6.40 8.26 2.04
C LYS A 64 5.99 6.92 2.65
N ALA A 65 6.90 5.94 2.66
CA ALA A 65 6.60 4.58 3.09
C ALA A 65 7.00 4.26 4.55
N GLY A 66 7.43 5.26 5.33
CA GLY A 66 7.82 5.06 6.74
C GLY A 66 9.18 4.38 6.92
N GLY A 67 10.13 4.68 6.04
CA GLY A 67 11.51 4.19 6.09
C GLY A 67 11.87 3.20 4.97
N PRO A 68 13.15 2.81 4.86
CA PRO A 68 13.63 1.92 3.79
C PRO A 68 13.02 0.52 3.90
N ILE A 69 13.09 -0.22 2.80
CA ILE A 69 12.78 -1.67 2.79
C ILE A 69 13.88 -2.42 3.55
N GLN A 70 13.47 -3.39 4.35
CA GLN A 70 14.34 -4.30 5.12
C GLN A 70 14.24 -5.73 4.58
N ASP A 71 15.24 -6.56 4.85
CA ASP A 71 15.21 -7.98 4.50
C ASP A 71 14.69 -8.79 5.69
N LEU A 72 13.36 -8.91 5.82
CA LEU A 72 12.70 -9.57 6.96
C LEU A 72 12.13 -10.96 6.59
N ASP A 73 11.90 -11.78 7.61
CA ASP A 73 11.25 -13.10 7.52
C ASP A 73 10.31 -13.30 8.73
N TRP A 74 9.12 -13.84 8.49
CA TRP A 74 8.09 -14.09 9.50
C TRP A 74 8.25 -15.42 10.24
N LYS A 75 9.04 -16.37 9.71
CA LYS A 75 9.03 -17.78 10.17
C LYS A 75 9.38 -17.95 11.64
N THR A 76 10.26 -17.09 12.15
CA THR A 76 10.75 -17.11 13.54
C THR A 76 9.89 -16.29 14.49
N ALA A 77 8.84 -15.62 13.99
CA ALA A 77 7.95 -14.82 14.81
C ALA A 77 7.25 -15.68 15.86
N THR A 78 7.25 -15.18 17.09
CA THR A 78 6.44 -15.70 18.20
C THR A 78 5.24 -14.77 18.36
N ILE A 79 4.04 -15.35 18.33
CA ILE A 79 2.80 -14.61 18.54
C ILE A 79 2.60 -14.46 20.04
N ASP A 80 2.55 -13.22 20.51
CA ASP A 80 2.32 -12.88 21.91
C ASP A 80 1.19 -11.85 22.07
N ARG A 81 0.81 -11.60 23.33
CA ARG A 81 -0.30 -10.70 23.65
C ARG A 81 -0.04 -9.28 23.14
N GLU A 82 1.17 -8.76 23.30
CA GLU A 82 1.51 -7.38 22.92
C GLU A 82 1.41 -7.19 21.41
N GLY A 83 1.91 -8.15 20.62
CA GLY A 83 1.79 -8.09 19.17
C GLY A 83 0.36 -8.25 18.69
N VAL A 84 -0.45 -9.12 19.30
CA VAL A 84 -1.88 -9.23 18.94
C VAL A 84 -2.64 -7.94 19.25
N ASP A 85 -2.29 -7.26 20.35
CA ASP A 85 -2.87 -5.95 20.67
C ASP A 85 -2.45 -4.87 19.64
N LYS A 86 -1.22 -4.92 19.12
CA LYS A 86 -0.77 -4.06 18.00
C LYS A 86 -1.50 -4.37 16.70
N VAL A 87 -1.71 -5.65 16.37
CA VAL A 87 -2.49 -6.07 15.20
C VAL A 87 -3.90 -5.49 15.25
N LYS A 88 -4.59 -5.61 16.40
CA LYS A 88 -5.92 -5.03 16.59
C LYS A 88 -5.92 -3.51 16.48
N LEU A 89 -4.91 -2.85 17.05
CA LEU A 89 -4.77 -1.39 16.98
C LEU A 89 -4.62 -0.89 15.54
N HIS A 90 -3.81 -1.58 14.74
CA HIS A 90 -3.57 -1.22 13.35
C HIS A 90 -4.77 -1.51 12.46
N THR A 91 -5.29 -2.74 12.51
CA THR A 91 -6.44 -3.16 11.68
C THR A 91 -7.72 -2.38 12.03
N GLY A 92 -7.95 -2.08 13.31
CA GLY A 92 -9.11 -1.32 13.76
C GLY A 92 -9.19 0.11 13.22
N ARG A 93 -8.08 0.67 12.73
CA ARG A 93 -8.03 1.97 12.04
C ARG A 93 -8.97 2.02 10.83
N PHE A 94 -9.12 0.90 10.12
CA PHE A 94 -9.82 0.84 8.83
C PHE A 94 -11.30 0.43 8.97
N GLY A 95 -11.82 0.37 10.19
CA GLY A 95 -13.11 -0.23 10.48
C GLY A 95 -13.03 -1.75 10.57
N GLU A 96 -14.15 -2.37 10.95
CA GLU A 96 -14.24 -3.83 11.03
C GLU A 96 -14.31 -4.45 9.62
N SER A 97 -13.47 -5.45 9.37
CA SER A 97 -13.54 -6.31 8.19
C SER A 97 -13.69 -7.77 8.63
N ALA A 98 -14.53 -8.53 7.93
CA ALA A 98 -14.82 -9.92 8.30
C ALA A 98 -13.55 -10.79 8.25
N GLU A 99 -12.66 -10.53 7.29
CA GLU A 99 -11.40 -11.26 7.16
C GLU A 99 -10.45 -10.96 8.33
N ASN A 100 -10.34 -9.68 8.73
CA ASN A 100 -9.54 -9.28 9.87
C ASN A 100 -10.09 -9.88 11.17
N VAL A 101 -11.41 -9.93 11.34
CA VAL A 101 -12.06 -10.58 12.49
C VAL A 101 -11.66 -12.05 12.57
N VAL A 102 -11.70 -12.79 11.45
CA VAL A 102 -11.28 -14.20 11.42
C VAL A 102 -9.80 -14.35 11.77
N MET A 103 -8.92 -13.54 11.18
CA MET A 103 -7.49 -13.63 11.48
C MET A 103 -7.18 -13.27 12.94
N ILE A 104 -7.82 -12.25 13.50
CA ILE A 104 -7.65 -11.87 14.91
C ILE A 104 -8.15 -12.97 15.86
N ASP A 105 -9.29 -13.60 15.57
CA ASP A 105 -9.78 -14.75 16.35
C ASP A 105 -8.79 -15.92 16.33
N ARG A 106 -8.19 -16.20 15.16
CA ARG A 106 -7.12 -17.21 15.05
C ARG A 106 -5.92 -16.87 15.91
N LEU A 107 -5.45 -15.61 15.90
CA LEU A 107 -4.35 -15.16 16.76
C LEU A 107 -4.67 -15.33 18.25
N GLU A 108 -5.91 -15.03 18.68
CA GLU A 108 -6.35 -15.26 20.06
C GLU A 108 -6.38 -16.74 20.45
N LYS A 109 -6.82 -17.63 19.55
CA LYS A 109 -6.77 -19.09 19.76
C LYS A 109 -5.34 -19.60 19.88
N ILE A 110 -4.41 -19.04 19.11
CA ILE A 110 -2.97 -19.35 19.22
C ILE A 110 -2.44 -18.93 20.59
N LEU A 111 -2.79 -17.74 21.08
CA LEU A 111 -2.38 -17.27 22.42
C LEU A 111 -2.89 -18.17 23.56
N LYS A 112 -4.05 -18.79 23.39
CA LYS A 112 -4.63 -19.74 24.35
C LYS A 112 -4.05 -21.16 24.22
N GLY A 113 -3.23 -21.42 23.20
CA GLY A 113 -2.72 -22.75 22.88
C GLY A 113 -3.76 -23.68 22.26
N GLU A 114 -4.91 -23.15 21.84
CA GLU A 114 -6.01 -23.89 21.20
C GLU A 114 -5.72 -24.19 19.72
N LEU A 115 -4.81 -23.42 19.11
CA LEU A 115 -4.43 -23.54 17.71
C LEU A 115 -2.90 -23.43 17.57
N GLN A 116 -2.30 -24.25 16.72
CA GLN A 116 -0.90 -24.10 16.34
C GLN A 116 -0.75 -23.04 15.25
N PRO A 117 0.24 -22.12 15.36
CA PRO A 117 0.40 -21.05 14.38
C PRO A 117 0.84 -21.60 13.02
N THR A 118 0.18 -21.13 11.96
CA THR A 118 0.59 -21.39 10.58
C THR A 118 1.43 -20.26 10.01
N ASP A 119 2.04 -20.48 8.84
CA ASP A 119 2.77 -19.43 8.13
C ASP A 119 1.87 -18.25 7.71
N THR A 120 0.59 -18.48 7.44
CA THR A 120 -0.35 -17.38 7.14
C THR A 120 -0.63 -16.55 8.40
N ASP A 121 -0.81 -17.18 9.56
CA ASP A 121 -1.01 -16.46 10.83
C ASP A 121 0.22 -15.59 11.16
N LYS A 122 1.42 -16.14 10.96
CA LYS A 122 2.68 -15.41 11.20
C LYS A 122 2.89 -14.27 10.20
N ARG A 123 2.60 -14.49 8.91
CA ARG A 123 2.69 -13.42 7.89
C ARG A 123 1.75 -12.28 8.22
N PHE A 124 0.47 -12.57 8.47
CA PHE A 124 -0.50 -11.57 8.90
C PHE A 124 -0.01 -10.80 10.13
N TYR A 125 0.32 -11.52 11.21
CA TYR A 125 0.78 -10.93 12.46
C TYR A 125 1.99 -9.99 12.27
N THR A 126 3.02 -10.46 11.57
CA THR A 126 4.24 -9.67 11.36
C THR A 126 4.05 -8.52 10.37
N HIS A 127 3.19 -8.70 9.36
CA HIS A 127 2.80 -7.67 8.40
C HIS A 127 2.08 -6.52 9.11
N GLU A 128 0.99 -6.79 9.83
CA GLU A 128 0.19 -5.73 10.46
C GLU A 128 1.01 -4.91 11.48
N ILE A 129 1.90 -5.56 12.24
CA ILE A 129 2.79 -4.88 13.19
C ILE A 129 3.81 -3.99 12.46
N ARG A 130 4.42 -4.51 11.40
CA ARG A 130 5.42 -3.76 10.62
C ARG A 130 4.77 -2.57 9.90
N GLU A 131 3.57 -2.75 9.39
CA GLU A 131 2.81 -1.67 8.75
C GLU A 131 2.45 -0.58 9.76
N LEU A 132 2.03 -0.94 10.98
CA LEU A 132 1.79 0.00 12.07
C LEU A 132 3.02 0.87 12.39
N GLU A 133 4.21 0.26 12.45
CA GLU A 133 5.46 0.99 12.67
C GLU A 133 5.73 2.01 11.55
N ARG A 134 5.46 1.64 10.29
CA ARG A 134 5.59 2.56 9.15
C ARG A 134 4.60 3.71 9.24
N TYR A 135 3.35 3.45 9.65
CA TYR A 135 2.35 4.50 9.92
C TYR A 135 2.85 5.50 10.97
N ARG A 136 3.41 5.01 12.08
CA ARG A 136 4.00 5.87 13.11
C ARG A 136 5.18 6.68 12.58
N ALA A 137 6.02 6.06 11.76
CA ALA A 137 7.19 6.71 11.17
C ALA A 137 6.82 7.85 10.19
N VAL A 138 5.66 7.75 9.51
CA VAL A 138 5.13 8.85 8.68
C VAL A 138 4.29 9.87 9.46
N GLY A 139 4.24 9.73 10.79
CA GLY A 139 3.58 10.70 11.68
C GLY A 139 2.07 10.52 11.83
N VAL A 140 1.52 9.39 11.37
CA VAL A 140 0.10 9.08 11.59
C VAL A 140 -0.10 8.51 12.98
N LEU A 141 -1.05 9.09 13.73
CA LEU A 141 -1.40 8.64 15.07
C LEU A 141 -2.06 7.24 15.04
N ASP A 142 -1.90 6.51 16.14
CA ASP A 142 -2.53 5.21 16.31
C ASP A 142 -4.07 5.34 16.26
N GLY A 143 -4.73 4.42 15.55
CA GLY A 143 -6.18 4.41 15.37
C GLY A 143 -6.76 5.47 14.42
N VAL A 144 -5.94 6.40 13.90
CA VAL A 144 -6.39 7.42 12.95
C VAL A 144 -6.23 6.93 11.52
N SER A 145 -7.33 6.84 10.77
CA SER A 145 -7.28 6.63 9.32
C SER A 145 -7.04 7.97 8.62
N PRO A 146 -5.95 8.14 7.86
CA PRO A 146 -5.73 9.34 7.08
C PRO A 146 -6.85 9.56 6.05
N ASP A 147 -7.28 10.80 5.89
CA ASP A 147 -8.22 11.22 4.83
C ASP A 147 -7.40 11.60 3.58
N ASP A 148 -6.81 10.59 2.94
CA ASP A 148 -5.90 10.76 1.80
C ASP A 148 -6.19 9.77 0.67
N ASP A 149 -7.43 9.29 0.58
CA ASP A 149 -7.88 8.32 -0.41
C ASP A 149 -7.02 7.02 -0.47
N GLY A 150 -6.39 6.65 0.66
CA GLY A 150 -5.59 5.44 0.79
C GLY A 150 -4.16 5.57 0.29
N VAL A 151 -3.67 6.80 0.03
CA VAL A 151 -2.27 7.05 -0.38
C VAL A 151 -1.30 6.54 0.69
N THR A 152 -1.50 6.90 1.96
CA THR A 152 -0.64 6.45 3.06
C THR A 152 -0.67 4.94 3.16
N TRP A 153 -1.86 4.33 3.13
CA TRP A 153 -2.03 2.88 3.15
C TRP A 153 -1.24 2.23 2.01
N ASN A 154 -1.40 2.69 0.77
CA ASN A 154 -0.71 2.06 -0.36
C ASN A 154 0.81 2.10 -0.18
N ASN A 155 1.36 3.21 0.31
CA ASN A 155 2.80 3.37 0.50
C ASN A 155 3.34 2.48 1.62
N THR A 156 2.69 2.49 2.80
CA THR A 156 3.12 1.70 3.95
C THR A 156 2.89 0.21 3.72
N HIS A 157 1.75 -0.15 3.13
CA HIS A 157 1.38 -1.53 2.83
C HIS A 157 2.33 -2.14 1.81
N THR A 158 2.57 -1.45 0.69
CA THR A 158 3.49 -1.93 -0.35
C THR A 158 4.88 -2.14 0.22
N ALA A 159 5.42 -1.18 0.98
CA ALA A 159 6.73 -1.34 1.58
C ALA A 159 6.81 -2.47 2.62
N THR A 160 5.71 -2.75 3.32
CA THR A 160 5.64 -3.90 4.25
C THR A 160 5.62 -5.24 3.51
N LEU A 161 4.89 -5.33 2.38
CA LEU A 161 4.96 -6.52 1.53
C LEU A 161 6.38 -6.77 1.03
N GLU A 162 7.08 -5.71 0.62
CA GLU A 162 8.47 -5.81 0.18
C GLU A 162 9.43 -6.23 1.30
N ASP A 163 9.21 -5.78 2.54
CA ASP A 163 10.02 -6.20 3.70
C ASP A 163 10.06 -7.73 3.84
N TYR A 164 8.89 -8.36 3.63
CA TYR A 164 8.71 -9.80 3.71
C TYR A 164 8.75 -10.52 2.35
N LYS A 165 9.04 -9.82 1.24
CA LYS A 165 9.12 -10.42 -0.10
C LYS A 165 7.80 -11.09 -0.53
N LEU A 166 6.68 -10.52 -0.11
CA LEU A 166 5.34 -11.00 -0.42
C LEU A 166 4.81 -10.36 -1.70
N SER A 167 4.01 -11.11 -2.46
CA SER A 167 3.25 -10.53 -3.56
C SER A 167 1.99 -9.83 -3.04
N SER A 168 1.22 -9.20 -3.93
CA SER A 168 -0.07 -8.58 -3.60
C SER A 168 -1.22 -9.60 -3.44
N ASP A 169 -0.93 -10.90 -3.47
CA ASP A 169 -1.94 -11.94 -3.31
C ASP A 169 -2.43 -12.01 -1.85
N ARG A 170 -3.73 -11.72 -1.66
CA ARG A 170 -4.38 -11.72 -0.34
C ARG A 170 -4.27 -13.07 0.36
N SER A 171 -4.16 -14.19 -0.36
CA SER A 171 -3.99 -15.53 0.24
C SER A 171 -2.67 -15.72 0.98
N LEU A 172 -1.71 -14.81 0.81
CA LEU A 172 -0.48 -14.80 1.59
C LEU A 172 -0.69 -14.26 3.01
N LEU A 173 -1.69 -13.38 3.21
CA LEU A 173 -1.99 -12.74 4.50
C LEU A 173 -3.26 -13.30 5.15
N TYR A 174 -4.20 -13.85 4.39
CA TYR A 174 -5.47 -14.34 4.89
C TYR A 174 -5.63 -15.84 4.67
N THR A 175 -6.18 -16.55 5.65
CA THR A 175 -6.54 -17.96 5.45
C THR A 175 -7.74 -18.06 4.51
N PRO A 176 -7.99 -19.24 3.89
CA PRO A 176 -9.18 -19.44 3.06
C PRO A 176 -10.49 -19.11 3.77
N GLU A 177 -10.60 -19.39 5.08
CA GLU A 177 -11.77 -19.05 5.87
C GLU A 177 -11.93 -17.54 6.04
N ALA A 178 -10.82 -16.82 6.26
CA ALA A 178 -10.83 -15.37 6.35
C ALA A 178 -11.22 -14.74 5.02
N LEU A 179 -10.63 -15.18 3.90
CA LEU A 179 -10.98 -14.70 2.56
C LEU A 179 -12.46 -14.94 2.26
N LYS A 180 -12.97 -16.14 2.54
CA LYS A 180 -14.38 -16.47 2.34
C LYS A 180 -15.30 -15.54 3.14
N ALA A 181 -14.95 -15.23 4.40
CA ALA A 181 -15.75 -14.34 5.22
C ALA A 181 -15.83 -12.91 4.68
N GLY A 182 -14.83 -12.46 3.93
CA GLY A 182 -14.80 -11.14 3.29
C GLY A 182 -15.54 -11.04 1.96
N ASP A 183 -15.76 -12.18 1.31
CA ASP A 183 -16.47 -12.26 0.03
C ASP A 183 -18.00 -12.44 0.21
N GLU A 184 -18.48 -12.59 1.46
CA GLU A 184 -19.90 -12.72 1.85
C GLU A 184 -20.54 -11.35 2.16
#